data_AF-A0A7Z9TS14-F1
#
_entry.id   AF-A0A7Z9TS14-F1
#
_cell.length_a   1.000
_cell.length_b   1.000
_cell.length_c   1.000
_cell.angle_alpha   90.00
_cell.angle_beta   90.00
_cell.angle_gamma   90.00
#
_symmetry.space_group_name_H-M   'P 1'
#
loop_
_entity.id
_entity.type
_entity.pdbx_description
1 polymer ?
#
loop_
_entity_poly.entity_id
_entity_poly.type
_entity_poly.pdbx_seq_one_letter_code
_entity_poly.pdbx_strand_id
1 'polypeptide(L)'
;MNKTPLQQYIVRRPSVAEALALAEVPDTHKLTALARQLRDHGHGNIISYSRKIFIPLTKLCRDFCHYCTFAEAPLKDSRNFMTPEEVLELVKQGEAAGCKEAL
;
A
#
# COMPACT_ATOMS: atom_id res chain seq x y z
N MET A 1 28.06 -15.32 9.69
CA MET A 1 27.05 -14.56 8.91
C MET A 1 27.65 -14.20 7.57
N ASN A 2 27.11 -14.75 6.48
CA ASN A 2 27.62 -14.55 5.12
C ASN A 2 27.63 -13.06 4.77
N LYS A 3 28.83 -12.49 4.65
CA LYS A 3 29.05 -11.15 4.10
C LYS A 3 28.90 -11.20 2.58
N THR A 4 27.73 -11.58 2.07
CA THR A 4 27.51 -11.49 0.63
C THR A 4 27.50 -10.01 0.27
N PRO A 5 28.37 -9.54 -0.64
CA PRO A 5 28.46 -8.11 -0.93
C PRO A 5 27.12 -7.59 -1.43
N LEU A 6 26.46 -6.70 -0.67
CA LEU A 6 25.14 -6.16 -0.98
C LEU A 6 25.06 -5.60 -2.41
N GLN A 7 26.18 -5.10 -2.94
CA GLN A 7 26.34 -4.57 -4.30
C GLN A 7 25.94 -5.55 -5.40
N GLN A 8 26.03 -6.86 -5.18
CA GLN A 8 25.63 -7.84 -6.19
C GLN A 8 24.15 -7.69 -6.59
N TYR A 9 23.29 -7.18 -5.70
CA TYR A 9 21.86 -7.05 -5.95
C TYR A 9 21.51 -5.85 -6.84
N ILE A 10 22.50 -5.03 -7.24
CA ILE A 10 22.33 -4.00 -8.25
C ILE A 10 22.08 -4.63 -9.63
N VAL A 11 22.74 -5.76 -9.91
CA VAL A 11 22.76 -6.39 -11.24
C VAL A 11 21.93 -7.66 -11.33
N ARG A 12 21.46 -8.19 -10.20
CA ARG A 12 20.60 -9.38 -10.16
C ARG A 12 19.62 -9.33 -9.00
N ARG A 13 18.49 -10.02 -9.16
CA ARG A 13 17.53 -10.25 -8.07
C ARG A 13 18.09 -11.27 -7.05
N PRO A 14 17.91 -11.05 -5.74
CA PRO A 14 18.22 -12.08 -4.75
C PRO A 14 17.32 -13.31 -4.91
N SER A 15 17.86 -14.49 -4.61
CA SER A 15 17.04 -15.68 -4.33
C SER A 15 16.18 -15.48 -3.07
N VAL A 16 15.21 -16.36 -2.83
CA VAL A 16 14.35 -16.28 -1.63
C VAL A 16 15.18 -16.34 -0.35
N ALA A 17 16.15 -17.27 -0.27
CA ALA A 17 17.02 -17.40 0.89
C ALA A 17 17.90 -16.15 1.12
N GLU A 18 18.44 -15.58 0.03
CA GLU A 18 19.22 -14.34 0.09
C GLU A 18 18.37 -13.13 0.52
N ALA A 19 17.12 -13.03 0.03
CA ALA A 19 16.21 -11.95 0.39
C ALA A 19 15.81 -12.01 1.87
N LEU A 20 15.51 -13.21 2.39
CA LEU A 20 15.23 -13.41 3.82
C LEU A 20 16.42 -13.02 4.69
N ALA A 21 17.63 -13.37 4.28
CA ALA A 21 18.85 -13.02 5.02
C ALA A 21 19.10 -11.50 5.11
N LEU A 22 18.48 -10.67 4.27
CA LEU A 22 18.59 -9.21 4.37
C LEU A 22 17.91 -8.64 5.62
N ALA A 23 16.89 -9.33 6.16
CA ALA A 23 16.21 -8.91 7.39
C ALA A 23 17.15 -8.95 8.62
N GLU A 24 18.19 -9.79 8.55
CA GLU A 24 19.19 -9.97 9.62
C GLU A 24 20.37 -8.98 9.51
N VAL A 25 20.33 -8.04 8.55
CA VAL A 25 21.38 -7.02 8.38
C VAL A 25 21.04 -5.81 9.26
N PRO A 26 21.76 -5.58 10.39
CA PRO A 26 21.43 -4.50 11.32
C PRO A 26 21.74 -3.10 10.77
N ASP A 27 22.66 -3.03 9.79
CA ASP A 27 23.07 -1.78 9.16
C ASP A 27 22.06 -1.35 8.09
N THR A 28 20.98 -0.72 8.56
CA THR A 28 19.90 -0.20 7.70
C THR A 28 20.38 0.90 6.76
N HIS A 29 21.47 1.61 7.10
CA HIS A 29 22.06 2.61 6.22
C HIS A 29 22.65 1.99 4.96
N LYS A 30 23.32 0.84 5.07
CA LYS A 30 23.80 0.10 3.88
C LYS A 30 22.66 -0.41 3.01
N LEU A 31 21.59 -0.93 3.61
CA LEU A 31 20.41 -1.39 2.89
C LEU A 31 19.70 -0.25 2.15
N THR A 32 19.47 0.88 2.83
CA THR A 32 18.81 2.05 2.25
C THR A 32 19.67 2.71 1.15
N ALA A 33 21.00 2.72 1.29
CA ALA A 33 21.89 3.20 0.24
C ALA A 33 21.79 2.36 -1.05
N LEU A 34 21.78 1.04 -0.93
CA LEU A 34 21.57 0.13 -2.07
C LEU A 34 20.16 0.29 -2.68
N ALA A 35 19.12 0.31 -1.83
CA ALA A 35 17.73 0.47 -2.28
C ALA A 35 17.53 1.80 -3.03
N ARG A 36 18.19 2.87 -2.57
CA ARG A 36 18.24 4.15 -3.29
C ARG A 36 18.83 3.99 -4.68
N GLN A 37 20.00 3.36 -4.82
CA GLN A 37 20.62 3.16 -6.14
C GLN A 37 19.71 2.40 -7.09
N LEU A 38 19.06 1.33 -6.60
CA LEU A 38 18.10 0.55 -7.38
C LEU A 38 16.89 1.38 -7.83
N ARG A 39 16.29 2.13 -6.90
CA ARG A 39 15.17 3.02 -7.20
C ARG A 39 15.57 4.07 -8.23
N ASP A 40 16.69 4.75 -8.01
CA ASP A 40 17.13 5.86 -8.86
C ASP A 40 17.50 5.35 -10.26
N HIS A 41 18.03 4.12 -10.38
CA HIS A 41 18.26 3.47 -11.67
C HIS A 41 16.95 3.11 -12.41
N GLY A 42 15.94 2.61 -11.70
CA GLY A 42 14.69 2.16 -12.30
C GLY A 42 13.66 3.27 -12.56
N HIS A 43 13.61 4.28 -11.69
CA HIS A 43 12.55 5.30 -11.67
C HIS A 43 13.07 6.73 -11.74
N GLY A 44 14.38 6.94 -11.55
CA GLY A 44 14.96 8.27 -11.45
C GLY A 44 14.32 9.08 -10.33
N ASN A 45 14.03 10.35 -10.62
CA ASN A 45 13.44 11.30 -9.67
C ASN A 45 11.91 11.46 -9.86
N ILE A 46 11.26 10.57 -10.60
CA ILE A 46 9.82 10.67 -10.84
C ILE A 46 9.06 10.05 -9.66
N ILE A 47 8.18 10.84 -9.05
CA ILE A 47 7.21 10.37 -8.06
C ILE A 47 5.82 10.44 -8.67
N SER A 48 5.24 9.28 -8.98
CA SER A 48 3.83 9.18 -9.36
C SER A 48 2.95 9.03 -8.13
N TYR A 49 1.78 9.65 -8.15
CA TYR A 49 0.77 9.47 -7.12
C TYR A 49 -0.61 9.38 -7.79
N SER A 50 -1.56 8.73 -7.13
CA SER A 50 -2.94 8.69 -7.59
C SER A 50 -3.84 9.40 -6.57
N ARG A 51 -4.60 10.38 -7.06
CA ARG A 51 -5.57 11.13 -6.26
C ARG A 51 -6.85 10.34 -6.23
N LYS A 52 -7.20 9.77 -5.07
CA LYS A 52 -8.35 8.88 -4.93
C LYS A 52 -9.32 9.41 -3.87
N ILE A 53 -10.61 9.23 -4.13
CA ILE A 53 -11.64 9.31 -3.09
C ILE A 53 -11.95 7.89 -2.60
N PHE A 54 -12.18 7.73 -1.30
CA PHE A 54 -12.57 6.44 -0.72
C PHE A 54 -14.08 6.41 -0.49
N ILE A 55 -14.75 5.36 -0.97
CA ILE A 55 -16.20 5.17 -0.91
C ILE A 55 -16.51 3.91 -0.08
N PRO A 56 -16.78 4.06 1.23
CA PRO A 56 -17.03 2.94 2.12
C PRO A 56 -18.46 2.39 1.97
N LEU A 57 -18.75 1.72 0.84
CA LEU A 57 -20.09 1.23 0.49
C LEU A 57 -20.78 0.48 1.62
N THR A 58 -20.01 -0.30 2.39
CA THR A 58 -20.44 -0.94 3.62
C THR A 58 -19.23 -1.20 4.51
N LYS A 59 -19.48 -1.32 5.81
CA LYS A 59 -18.49 -1.81 6.79
C LYS A 59 -18.72 -3.28 7.16
N LEU A 60 -19.70 -3.95 6.55
CA LEU A 60 -19.92 -5.37 6.76
C LEU A 60 -18.85 -6.16 6.02
N CYS A 61 -18.20 -7.09 6.71
CA CYS A 61 -17.22 -7.99 6.12
C CYS A 61 -17.47 -9.42 6.61
N ARG A 62 -17.31 -10.41 5.72
CA ARG A 62 -17.42 -11.84 6.07
C ARG A 62 -16.11 -12.38 6.67
N ASP A 63 -15.01 -11.69 6.42
CA ASP A 63 -13.68 -12.13 6.84
C ASP A 63 -13.37 -11.66 8.27
N PHE A 64 -12.50 -12.40 8.95
CA PHE A 64 -12.09 -12.13 10.33
C PHE A 64 -10.61 -11.73 10.38
N CYS A 65 -10.28 -10.61 9.75
CA CYS A 65 -8.91 -10.08 9.75
C CYS A 65 -8.60 -9.43 11.11
N HIS A 66 -7.70 -10.02 11.90
CA HIS A 66 -7.32 -9.49 13.23
C HIS A 66 -6.69 -8.09 13.22
N TYR A 67 -6.20 -7.64 12.06
CA TYR A 67 -5.63 -6.30 11.87
C TYR A 67 -6.64 -5.28 11.33
N CYS A 68 -7.86 -5.69 10.97
CA CYS A 68 -8.84 -4.82 10.33
C CYS A 68 -9.61 -4.00 11.36
N THR A 69 -9.53 -2.69 11.26
CA THR A 69 -10.32 -1.74 12.07
C THR A 69 -11.56 -1.24 11.33
N PHE A 70 -11.81 -1.70 10.11
CA PHE A 70 -12.88 -1.22 9.25
C PHE A 70 -14.16 -2.07 9.33
N ALA A 71 -14.02 -3.37 9.61
CA ALA A 71 -15.14 -4.28 9.70
C ALA A 71 -15.97 -4.02 10.96
N GLU A 72 -17.28 -3.90 10.79
CA GLU A 72 -18.24 -3.71 11.87
C GLU A 72 -19.31 -4.80 11.83
N ALA A 73 -19.81 -5.18 13.01
CA ALA A 73 -20.94 -6.11 13.11
C ALA A 73 -22.22 -5.45 12.56
N PRO A 74 -23.16 -6.23 12.00
CA PRO A 74 -24.42 -5.67 11.53
C PRO A 74 -25.17 -4.95 12.65
N LEU A 75 -25.46 -3.67 12.42
CA LEU A 75 -26.24 -2.85 13.33
C LEU A 75 -27.73 -3.11 13.06
N LYS A 76 -28.46 -3.57 14.09
CA LYS A 76 -29.92 -3.77 14.03
C LYS A 76 -30.62 -2.43 13.81
N ASP A 77 -31.68 -2.46 13.01
CA ASP A 77 -32.55 -1.30 12.72
C ASP A 77 -31.81 -0.09 12.11
N SER A 78 -30.66 -0.32 11.47
CA SER A 78 -29.89 0.71 10.79
C SER A 78 -29.51 0.28 9.38
N ARG A 79 -29.13 1.27 8.57
CA ARG A 79 -28.75 1.08 7.18
C ARG A 79 -27.24 0.79 7.10
N ASN A 80 -26.91 -0.48 6.89
CA ASN A 80 -25.52 -0.96 6.83
C ASN A 80 -24.84 -0.77 5.46
N PHE A 81 -25.52 -0.16 4.49
CA PHE A 81 -25.04 0.12 3.14
C PHE A 81 -25.31 1.57 2.75
N MET A 82 -24.37 2.20 2.04
CA MET A 82 -24.61 3.49 1.41
C MET A 82 -25.71 3.37 0.33
N THR A 83 -26.50 4.43 0.14
CA THR A 83 -27.37 4.51 -1.05
C THR A 83 -26.57 4.97 -2.28
N PRO A 84 -27.06 4.71 -3.50
CA PRO A 84 -26.44 5.24 -4.71
C PRO A 84 -26.26 6.77 -4.69
N GLU A 85 -27.19 7.51 -4.09
CA GLU A 85 -27.14 8.97 -4.00
C GLU A 85 -26.00 9.44 -3.08
N GLU A 86 -25.79 8.77 -1.94
CA GLU A 86 -24.68 9.07 -1.03
C GLU A 86 -23.33 8.74 -1.69
N VAL A 87 -23.27 7.67 -2.48
CA VAL A 87 -22.09 7.32 -3.27
C VAL A 87 -21.80 8.42 -4.29
N LEU A 88 -22.80 8.85 -5.05
CA LEU A 88 -22.64 9.91 -6.05
C LEU A 88 -22.23 11.24 -5.41
N GLU A 89 -22.71 11.55 -4.21
CA GLU A 89 -22.29 12.73 -3.48
C GLU A 89 -20.80 12.69 -3.11
N LEU A 90 -20.30 11.57 -2.60
CA LEU A 90 -18.86 11.39 -2.36
C LEU A 90 -18.04 11.47 -3.65
N VAL A 91 -18.55 10.90 -4.76
CA VAL A 91 -17.87 10.98 -6.06
C VAL A 91 -17.72 12.43 -6.51
N LYS A 92 -18.77 13.25 -6.40
CA LYS A 92 -18.73 14.68 -6.74
C LYS A 92 -17.74 15.45 -5.85
N GLN A 93 -17.69 15.13 -4.56
CA GLN A 93 -16.69 15.71 -3.66
C GLN A 93 -15.26 15.32 -4.08
N GLY A 94 -15.05 14.05 -4.45
CA GLY A 94 -13.80 13.57 -5.01
C GLY A 94 -13.40 14.30 -6.30
N GLU A 95 -14.35 14.45 -7.22
CA GLU A 95 -14.16 15.20 -8.47
C GLU A 95 -13.77 16.66 -8.20
N ALA A 96 -14.50 17.35 -7.33
CA ALA A 96 -14.21 18.73 -6.92
C ALA A 96 -12.83 18.84 -6.25
N ALA A 97 -12.43 17.82 -5.49
CA ALA A 97 -11.10 17.69 -4.91
C ALA A 97 -10.03 17.22 -5.92
N GLY A 98 -10.36 17.10 -7.21
CA GLY A 98 -9.45 16.73 -8.30
C GLY A 98 -8.98 15.26 -8.29
N CYS A 99 -9.69 14.38 -7.57
CA CYS A 99 -9.45 12.94 -7.61
C CYS A 99 -9.72 12.38 -9.02
N LYS A 100 -9.02 11.31 -9.35
CA LYS A 100 -9.05 10.63 -10.66
C LYS A 100 -9.48 9.17 -10.58
N GLU A 101 -9.55 8.63 -9.35
CA GLU A 101 -9.98 7.26 -9.08
C GLU A 101 -10.90 7.25 -7.85
N ALA A 102 -11.79 6.27 -7.79
CA ALA A 102 -12.57 5.91 -6.62
C ALA A 102 -12.07 4.57 -6.08
N LEU A 103 -11.86 4.48 -4.77
CA LEU A 103 -11.46 3.28 -4.03
C LEU A 103 -12.64 2.78 -3.20
#